data_AF-A0A6N8AQX6-F1
#
_entry.id   AF-A0A6N8AQX6-F1
#
_cell.length_a   1.000
_cell.length_b   1.000
_cell.length_c   1.000
_cell.angle_alpha   90.00
_cell.angle_beta   90.00
_cell.angle_gamma   90.00
#
_symmetry.space_group_name_H-M   'P 1'
#
loop_
_entity.id
_entity.type
_entity.pdbx_description
1 polymer ?
#
loop_
_entity_poly.entity_id
_entity_poly.type
_entity_poly.pdbx_seq_one_letter_code
_entity_poly.pdbx_strand_id
1 'polypeptide(L)' 'MLGAPEQLDIFGYRARRLAEINRVAADAARVAYNFPSSIREERVQHYLAEAARYDALAEQSAGTTDGR' A
#
# COMPACT_ATOMS: atom_id res chain seq x y z
N MET A 1 26.74 -9.50 -15.67
CA MET A 1 25.75 -8.42 -15.40
C MET A 1 24.45 -9.09 -14.98
N LEU A 2 24.15 -9.08 -13.68
CA LEU A 2 22.90 -9.62 -13.13
C LEU A 2 21.79 -8.62 -13.44
N GLY A 3 20.89 -8.97 -14.37
CA GLY A 3 19.75 -8.15 -14.73
C GLY A 3 18.73 -8.11 -13.59
N ALA A 4 18.51 -6.91 -13.05
CA ALA A 4 17.35 -6.42 -12.32
C ALA A 4 16.45 -7.46 -11.61
N PRO A 5 16.72 -7.81 -10.33
CA PRO A 5 15.78 -8.59 -9.51
C PRO A 5 14.40 -7.91 -9.38
N GLU A 6 14.33 -6.59 -9.59
CA GLU A 6 13.09 -5.81 -9.57
C GLU A 6 12.10 -6.19 -10.68
N GLN A 7 12.57 -6.76 -11.80
CA GLN A 7 11.71 -7.12 -12.92
C GLN A 7 10.89 -8.40 -12.66
N LEU A 8 11.35 -9.26 -11.74
CA LEU A 8 10.69 -10.52 -11.38
C LEU A 8 9.60 -10.33 -10.30
N ASP A 9 9.75 -9.36 -9.40
CA ASP A 9 8.74 -9.01 -8.37
C ASP A 9 7.94 -7.75 -8.74
N ILE A 10 7.47 -7.65 -10.00
CA ILE A 10 6.68 -6.49 -10.42
C ILE A 10 5.36 -6.36 -9.63
N PHE A 11 4.79 -7.48 -9.19
CA PHE A 11 3.54 -7.50 -8.45
C PHE A 11 3.74 -7.09 -6.98
N GLY A 12 4.73 -7.65 -6.28
CA GLY A 12 5.04 -7.25 -4.91
C GLY A 12 5.61 -5.85 -4.81
N TYR A 13 6.43 -5.40 -5.78
CA TYR A 13 6.88 -4.01 -5.86
C TYR A 13 5.71 -3.03 -6.00
N ARG A 14 4.78 -3.30 -6.92
CA ARG A 14 3.59 -2.45 -7.12
C ARG A 14 2.70 -2.42 -5.89
N ALA A 15 2.48 -3.58 -5.25
CA ALA A 15 1.69 -3.66 -4.02
C ALA A 15 2.33 -2.84 -2.89
N ARG A 16 3.64 -2.97 -2.65
CA ARG A 16 4.36 -2.16 -1.65
C ARG A 16 4.24 -0.66 -1.92
N ARG A 17 4.36 -0.25 -3.19
CA ARG A 17 4.22 1.15 -3.59
C ARG A 17 2.79 1.67 -3.37
N LEU A 18 1.77 0.86 -3.64
CA LEU A 18 0.38 1.22 -3.37
C LEU A 18 0.11 1.32 -1.86
N ALA A 19 0.72 0.46 -1.03
CA ALA A 19 0.63 0.58 0.42
C ALA A 19 1.21 1.92 0.92
N GLU A 20 2.40 2.31 0.42
CA GLU A 20 3.02 3.58 0.75
C GLU A 20 2.17 4.79 0.33
N ILE A 21 1.65 4.79 -0.90
CA ILE A 21 0.76 5.86 -1.40
C ILE A 21 -0.46 6.01 -0.49
N ASN A 22 -1.05 4.91 -0.03
CA ASN A 22 -2.19 4.95 0.89
C ASN A 22 -1.81 5.50 2.26
N ARG A 23 -0.63 5.20 2.81
CA ARG A 23 -0.15 5.82 4.06
C ARG A 23 0.00 7.33 3.92
N VAL A 24 0.58 7.80 2.81
CA VAL A 24 0.67 9.25 2.50
C VAL A 24 -0.72 9.88 2.36
N ALA A 25 -1.67 9.18 1.72
CA ALA A 25 -3.04 9.64 1.61
C ALA A 25 -3.76 9.71 2.97
N ALA A 26 -3.47 8.79 3.89
CA ALA A 26 -3.96 8.83 5.26
C ALA A 26 -3.43 10.07 6.00
N ASP A 27 -2.13 10.38 5.88
CA ASP A 27 -1.55 11.59 6.46
C ASP A 27 -2.18 12.87 5.89
N ALA A 28 -2.38 12.93 4.58
CA ALA A 28 -3.08 14.03 3.93
C ALA A 28 -4.55 14.15 4.40
N ALA A 29 -5.23 13.03 4.61
CA ALA A 29 -6.62 13.01 5.10
C ALA A 29 -6.74 13.56 6.53
N ARG A 30 -5.76 13.34 7.41
CA ARG A 30 -5.75 13.87 8.79
C ARG A 30 -5.86 15.39 8.81
N VAL A 31 -5.19 16.07 7.88
CA VAL A 31 -5.09 17.53 7.81
C VAL A 31 -6.01 18.15 6.75
N ALA A 32 -6.90 17.38 6.14
CA ALA A 32 -7.87 17.86 5.15
C ALA A 32 -9.01 18.64 5.82
N TYR A 33 -8.71 19.81 6.42
CA TYR A 33 -9.61 20.62 7.25
C TYR A 33 -10.85 21.14 6.51
N ASN A 34 -10.91 21.00 5.19
CA ASN A 34 -12.10 21.21 4.38
C ASN A 34 -13.19 20.15 4.61
N PHE A 35 -12.89 19.06 5.32
CA PHE A 35 -13.86 18.04 5.75
C PHE A 35 -14.14 18.09 7.26
N PRO A 36 -15.34 17.71 7.71
CA PRO A 36 -15.63 17.47 9.13
C PRO A 36 -14.67 16.44 9.75
N SER A 37 -14.46 16.50 11.06
CA SER A 37 -13.53 15.60 11.77
C SER A 37 -13.87 14.12 11.58
N SER A 38 -15.14 13.75 11.66
CA SER A 38 -15.62 12.38 11.43
C SER A 38 -15.28 11.87 10.04
N ILE A 39 -15.42 12.72 9.01
CA ILE A 39 -15.10 12.36 7.63
C ILE A 39 -13.58 12.24 7.42
N ARG A 40 -12.77 13.09 8.08
CA ARG A 40 -11.31 12.92 8.05
C ARG A 40 -10.92 11.58 8.69
N GLU A 41 -11.51 11.23 9.82
CA GLU A 41 -11.25 9.96 10.50
C GLU A 41 -11.64 8.76 9.64
N GLU A 42 -12.84 8.75 9.06
CA GLU A 42 -13.28 7.70 8.14
C GLU A 42 -12.30 7.52 6.97
N ARG A 43 -11.86 8.63 6.35
CA ARG A 43 -10.90 8.60 5.24
C ARG A 43 -9.53 8.07 5.68
N VAL A 44 -9.06 8.46 6.87
CA VAL A 44 -7.82 7.91 7.45
C VAL A 44 -7.94 6.41 7.61
N GLN A 45 -9.04 5.92 8.20
CA GLN A 45 -9.25 4.49 8.40
C GLN A 45 -9.32 3.73 7.07
N HIS A 46 -10.01 4.29 6.07
CA HIS A 46 -10.08 3.72 4.73
C HIS A 46 -8.69 3.55 4.10
N TYR A 47 -7.87 4.60 4.07
CA TYR A 47 -6.54 4.52 3.47
C TYR A 47 -5.61 3.60 4.26
N LEU A 48 -5.69 3.55 5.59
CA LEU A 48 -4.92 2.61 6.39
C LEU A 48 -5.33 1.16 6.13
N ALA A 49 -6.62 0.88 5.98
CA ALA A 49 -7.12 -0.44 5.63
C ALA A 49 -6.66 -0.89 4.24
N GLU A 50 -6.70 -0.01 3.24
CA GLU A 50 -6.17 -0.30 1.90
C GLU A 50 -4.65 -0.51 1.92
N ALA A 51 -3.89 0.28 2.71
CA ALA A 51 -2.46 0.05 2.88
C ALA A 51 -2.16 -1.35 3.42
N ALA A 52 -2.85 -1.78 4.47
CA ALA A 52 -2.72 -3.12 5.03
C ALA A 52 -3.10 -4.22 4.02
N ARG A 53 -4.13 -4.00 3.20
CA ARG A 53 -4.50 -4.93 2.12
C ARG A 53 -3.39 -5.09 1.09
N TYR A 54 -2.74 -3.99 0.70
CA TYR A 54 -1.62 -4.04 -0.25
C TYR A 54 -0.36 -4.67 0.35
N ASP A 55 -0.08 -4.46 1.65
CA ASP A 55 1.01 -5.18 2.33
C ASP A 55 0.78 -6.70 2.27
N ALA A 56 -0.44 -7.16 2.58
CA ALA A 56 -0.79 -8.58 2.50
C ALA A 56 -0.68 -9.16 1.07
N LEU A 57 -0.97 -8.36 0.05
CA LEU A 57 -0.77 -8.75 -1.36
C LEU A 57 0.72 -8.85 -1.72
N ALA A 58 1.55 -7.95 -1.20
CA ALA A 58 2.99 -7.99 -1.42
C ALA A 58 3.61 -9.25 -0.79
N GLU A 59 3.20 -9.61 0.43
CA GLU A 59 3.63 -10.83 1.12
C GLU A 59 3.26 -12.09 0.34
N GLN A 60 2.02 -12.17 -0.16
CA GLN A 60 1.57 -13.28 -1.01
C GLN A 60 2.36 -13.38 -2.33
N SER A 61 2.72 -12.24 -2.92
CA SER A 61 3.52 -12.22 -4.15
C SER A 61 4.93 -12.76 -3.92
N ALA A 62 5.55 -12.41 -2.78
CA ALA A 62 6.86 -12.92 -2.38
C ALA A 62 6.84 -14.41 -1.98
N GLY A 63 5.74 -14.89 -1.38
CA GLY A 63 5.56 -16.31 -1.04
C GLY A 63 5.24 -17.21 -2.24
N THR A 64 4.73 -16.64 -3.35
CA THR A 64 4.39 -17.41 -4.57
C THR A 64 5.64 -17.80 -5.38
N THR A 65 6.77 -17.11 -5.20
CA THR A 65 8.02 -17.44 -5.89
C THR A 65 8.80 -18.62 -5.30
N ASP A 66 8.34 -19.20 -4.17
CA ASP A 66 9.08 -20.26 -3.45
C ASP A 66 8.41 -21.66 -3.53
N GLY A 67 7.46 -21.87 -4.44
CA GLY A 67 6.81 -23.19 -4.53
C GLY A 67 5.80 -23.37 -5.64
N ARG A 68 6.27 -23.64 -6.85
CA ARG A 68 5.60 -24.58 -7.77
C ARG A 68 6.53 -25.09 -8.86
#